data_AF-A0A6N7FUQ9-F1
#
_entry.id   AF-A0A6N7FUQ9-F1
#
_cell.length_a   1.000
_cell.length_b   1.000
_cell.length_c   1.000
_cell.angle_alpha   90.00
_cell.angle_beta   90.00
_cell.angle_gamma   90.00
#
_symmetry.space_group_name_H-M   'P 1'
#
loop_
_entity.id
_entity.type
_entity.pdbx_description
1 polymer ?
#
loop_
_entity_poly.entity_id
_entity_poly.type
_entity_poly.pdbx_seq_one_letter_code
_entity_poly.pdbx_strand_id
1 'polypeptide(L)'
;MTTAVLLLLAVPLVGIAIAHAVLHLMALVSSTRESQRTLLASECFSGLPTVVVAPQQWSLSPYDIRMMAARRGYQEAPPPAPHLLAFRHAPAAVRQPVHRGDDQAPARVAAELTSRGFAWLTPSEIGGTVADVTALAAHHGAQILRQYGDHLNPLLLVSTWQVGSLVELVPETDRAPLRSRTRILTRGGINLGATVATAVIITVGLMASSGMWIILTMVPVLYLADLTVFLLFSARDSTTERTTRLLREFDGRSKIPIVKRHYRLDRLAILDVAAEFGYEYSKFWNHRRPTTRWYEECLVFEPRAAVPHP
;
A
#
# COMPACT_ATOMS: atom_id res chain seq x y z
N MET A 1 -31.42 36.42 20.40
CA MET A 1 -31.39 35.18 19.58
C MET A 1 -30.01 34.90 18.98
N THR A 2 -29.23 35.90 18.59
CA THR A 2 -27.89 35.75 17.97
C THR A 2 -26.85 35.04 18.86
N THR A 3 -26.83 35.33 20.16
CA THR A 3 -25.88 34.72 21.12
C THR A 3 -26.14 33.24 21.38
N ALA A 4 -27.41 32.83 21.47
CA ALA A 4 -27.79 31.43 21.63
C ALA A 4 -27.42 30.59 20.40
N VAL A 5 -27.60 31.14 19.19
CA VAL A 5 -27.20 30.48 17.93
C VAL A 5 -25.68 30.34 17.83
N LEU A 6 -24.91 31.36 18.24
CA LEU A 6 -23.45 31.30 18.25
C LEU A 6 -22.91 30.24 19.23
N LEU A 7 -23.48 30.14 20.42
CA LEU A 7 -23.11 29.10 21.40
C LEU A 7 -23.47 27.70 20.90
N LEU A 8 -24.61 27.54 20.26
CA LEU A 8 -25.05 26.26 19.69
C LEU A 8 -24.12 25.79 18.55
N LEU A 9 -23.49 26.73 17.82
CA LEU A 9 -22.51 26.43 16.77
C LEU A 9 -21.07 26.26 17.30
N ALA A 10 -20.70 26.91 18.40
CA ALA A 10 -19.36 26.81 18.97
C ALA A 10 -19.06 25.42 19.56
N VAL A 11 -20.04 24.80 20.24
CA VAL A 11 -19.88 23.46 20.84
C VAL A 11 -19.51 22.38 19.81
N PRO A 12 -20.20 22.22 18.67
CA PRO A 12 -19.82 21.21 17.68
C PRO A 12 -18.47 21.52 17.02
N LEU A 13 -18.11 22.80 16.84
CA LEU A 13 -16.80 23.18 16.28
C LEU A 13 -15.64 22.76 17.20
N VAL A 14 -15.77 22.97 18.51
CA VAL A 14 -14.79 22.50 19.49
C VAL A 14 -14.73 20.97 19.51
N GLY A 15 -15.87 20.29 19.44
CA GLY A 15 -15.93 18.83 19.34
C GLY A 15 -15.21 18.29 18.10
N ILE A 16 -15.42 18.91 16.93
CA ILE A 16 -14.74 18.57 15.68
C ILE A 16 -13.23 18.80 15.80
N ALA A 17 -12.80 19.91 16.40
CA ALA A 17 -11.39 20.22 16.60
C ALA A 17 -10.68 19.20 17.50
N ILE A 18 -11.31 18.81 18.62
CA ILE A 18 -10.78 17.78 19.53
C ILE A 18 -10.72 16.43 18.81
N ALA A 19 -11.77 16.04 18.08
CA ALA A 19 -11.78 14.79 17.32
C ALA A 19 -10.65 14.74 16.28
N HIS A 20 -10.42 15.84 15.54
CA HIS A 20 -9.29 15.95 14.61
C HIS A 20 -7.94 15.84 15.31
N ALA A 21 -7.76 16.51 16.46
CA ALA A 21 -6.52 16.44 17.23
C ALA A 21 -6.23 15.01 17.72
N VAL A 22 -7.25 14.29 18.21
CA VAL A 22 -7.12 12.88 18.63
C VAL A 22 -6.78 11.98 17.44
N LEU A 23 -7.47 12.13 16.30
CA LEU A 23 -7.18 11.37 15.09
C LEU A 23 -5.74 11.60 14.61
N HIS A 24 -5.26 12.85 14.64
CA HIS A 24 -3.88 13.17 14.32
C HIS A 24 -2.88 12.55 15.29
N LEU A 25 -3.16 12.56 16.61
CA LEU A 25 -2.28 11.92 17.58
C LEU A 25 -2.22 10.40 17.39
N MET A 26 -3.36 9.76 17.13
CA MET A 26 -3.43 8.33 16.83
C MET A 26 -2.67 7.99 15.54
N ALA A 27 -2.77 8.82 14.51
CA ALA A 27 -2.03 8.68 13.27
C ALA A 27 -0.50 8.79 13.47
N LEU A 28 -0.05 9.71 14.33
CA LEU A 28 1.38 9.84 14.67
C LEU A 28 1.94 8.61 15.38
N VAL A 29 1.19 8.09 16.36
CA VAL A 29 1.59 6.88 17.11
C VAL A 29 1.59 5.66 16.20
N SER A 30 0.58 5.52 15.33
CA SER A 30 0.50 4.41 14.37
C SER A 30 1.63 4.47 13.36
N SER A 31 1.94 5.65 12.80
CA SER A 31 3.04 5.89 11.85
C SER A 31 4.40 5.50 12.42
N THR A 32 4.66 5.83 13.69
CA THR A 32 5.93 5.49 14.35
C THR A 32 6.09 3.98 14.49
N ARG A 33 5.06 3.28 15.00
CA ARG A 33 5.06 1.81 15.09
C ARG A 33 5.21 1.17 13.73
N GLU A 34 4.55 1.73 12.73
CA GLU A 34 4.54 1.20 11.38
C GLU A 34 5.90 1.38 10.67
N SER A 35 6.60 2.48 10.95
CA SER A 35 7.99 2.69 10.54
C SER A 35 8.92 1.67 11.20
N GLN A 36 8.77 1.42 12.50
CA GLN A 36 9.54 0.39 13.23
C GLN A 36 9.31 -1.01 12.67
N ARG A 37 8.06 -1.37 12.36
CA ARG A 37 7.74 -2.64 11.70
C ARG A 37 8.39 -2.74 10.32
N THR A 38 8.40 -1.66 9.56
CA THR A 38 9.05 -1.65 8.24
C THR A 38 10.54 -1.94 8.36
N LEU A 39 11.20 -1.26 9.30
CA LEU A 39 12.62 -1.40 9.54
C LEU A 39 12.99 -2.79 10.05
N LEU A 40 12.23 -3.31 11.00
CA LEU A 40 12.45 -4.66 11.53
C LEU A 40 12.29 -5.72 10.43
N ALA A 41 11.28 -5.58 9.56
CA ALA A 41 11.09 -6.49 8.45
C ALA A 41 12.21 -6.43 7.41
N SER A 42 12.74 -5.24 7.11
CA SER A 42 13.80 -5.08 6.12
C SER A 42 15.17 -5.49 6.65
N GLU A 43 15.46 -5.26 7.94
CA GLU A 43 16.80 -5.51 8.50
C GLU A 43 16.95 -6.89 9.13
N CYS A 44 15.91 -7.39 9.80
CA CYS A 44 16.00 -8.64 10.54
C CYS A 44 15.37 -9.81 9.77
N PHE A 45 14.22 -9.59 9.14
CA PHE A 45 13.46 -10.66 8.48
C PHE A 45 13.58 -10.61 6.95
N SER A 46 14.81 -10.51 6.46
CA SER A 46 15.15 -10.39 5.03
C SER A 46 15.58 -11.72 4.40
N GLY A 47 15.22 -12.87 5.00
CA GLY A 47 15.62 -14.20 4.54
C GLY A 47 16.89 -14.77 5.20
N LEU A 48 17.43 -14.09 6.22
CA LEU A 48 18.50 -14.65 7.06
C LEU A 48 18.06 -15.97 7.71
N PRO A 49 18.94 -16.98 7.81
CA PRO A 49 18.57 -18.31 8.33
C PRO A 49 18.16 -18.27 9.80
N THR A 50 18.80 -17.42 10.60
CA THR A 50 18.52 -17.23 12.02
C THR A 50 18.57 -15.75 12.36
N VAL A 51 17.65 -15.30 13.20
CA VAL A 51 17.48 -13.89 13.57
C VAL A 51 17.27 -13.80 15.07
N VAL A 52 18.01 -12.92 15.73
CA VAL A 52 17.84 -12.64 17.16
C VAL A 52 17.48 -11.17 17.32
N VAL A 53 16.38 -10.89 18.00
CA VAL A 53 15.82 -9.55 18.16
C VAL A 53 15.64 -9.25 19.64
N ALA A 54 16.10 -8.08 20.09
CA ALA A 54 15.78 -7.56 21.41
C ALA A 54 14.53 -6.67 21.31
N PRO A 55 13.37 -7.05 21.88
CA PRO A 55 12.13 -6.27 21.74
C PRO A 55 12.26 -4.81 22.21
N GLN A 56 13.11 -4.57 23.21
CA GLN A 56 13.38 -3.24 23.77
C GLN A 56 13.99 -2.26 22.75
N GLN A 57 14.70 -2.75 21.72
CA GLN A 57 15.31 -1.91 20.69
C GLN A 57 14.30 -1.35 19.68
N TRP A 58 13.16 -2.04 19.48
CA TRP A 58 12.25 -1.77 18.38
C TRP A 58 10.99 -0.99 18.79
N SER A 59 10.79 -0.73 20.09
CA SER A 59 9.54 -0.12 20.60
C SER A 59 8.26 -0.84 20.12
N LEU A 60 8.37 -2.15 19.84
CA LEU A 60 7.30 -3.03 19.41
C LEU A 60 7.03 -4.06 20.50
N SER A 61 5.77 -4.50 20.61
CA SER A 61 5.46 -5.58 21.53
C SER A 61 6.10 -6.89 21.05
N PRO A 62 6.49 -7.82 21.95
CA PRO A 62 6.96 -9.15 21.55
C PRO A 62 5.96 -9.87 20.65
N TYR A 63 4.66 -9.65 20.84
CA TYR A 63 3.60 -10.17 19.99
C TYR A 63 3.69 -9.66 18.55
N ASP A 64 3.87 -8.36 18.35
CA ASP A 64 4.04 -7.77 17.01
C ASP A 64 5.26 -8.36 16.28
N ILE A 65 6.37 -8.52 17.00
CA ILE A 65 7.62 -9.09 16.45
C ILE A 65 7.40 -10.54 16.00
N ARG A 66 6.76 -11.36 16.84
CA ARG A 66 6.42 -12.75 16.50
C ARG A 66 5.48 -12.83 15.31
N MET A 67 4.45 -11.98 15.26
CA MET A 67 3.51 -11.93 14.14
C MET A 67 4.23 -11.55 12.84
N MET A 68 5.15 -10.59 12.87
CA MET A 68 5.94 -10.22 11.71
C MET A 68 6.90 -11.34 11.27
N ALA A 69 7.58 -11.98 12.22
CA ALA A 69 8.43 -13.13 11.95
C ALA A 69 7.63 -14.24 11.24
N ALA A 70 6.45 -14.58 11.78
CA ALA A 70 5.55 -15.58 11.19
C ALA A 70 5.09 -15.20 9.78
N ARG A 71 4.69 -13.95 9.54
CA ARG A 71 4.35 -13.43 8.19
C ARG A 71 5.52 -13.53 7.20
N ARG A 72 6.76 -13.55 7.70
CA ARG A 72 7.98 -13.72 6.91
C ARG A 72 8.47 -15.17 6.83
N GLY A 73 7.68 -16.14 7.28
CA GLY A 73 8.06 -17.56 7.25
C GLY A 73 9.07 -17.96 8.32
N TYR A 74 9.22 -17.18 9.39
CA TYR A 74 10.07 -17.51 10.51
C TYR A 74 9.29 -18.22 11.62
N GLN A 75 9.93 -19.20 12.25
CA GLN A 75 9.44 -19.90 13.44
C GLN A 75 10.26 -19.48 14.66
N GLU A 76 9.61 -19.31 15.81
CA GLU A 76 10.29 -19.00 17.07
C GLU A 76 11.18 -20.19 17.48
N ALA A 77 12.42 -19.87 17.85
CA ALA A 77 13.43 -20.82 18.33
C ALA A 77 13.75 -20.51 19.80
N PRO A 78 14.32 -21.46 20.55
CA PRO A 78 14.77 -21.20 21.92
C PRO A 78 15.72 -19.98 21.94
N PRO A 79 15.42 -18.94 22.74
CA PRO A 79 16.21 -17.73 22.72
C PRO A 79 17.54 -17.95 23.46
N PRO A 80 18.63 -17.28 23.02
CA PRO A 80 19.92 -17.38 23.70
C PRO A 80 19.94 -16.69 25.07
N ALA A 81 18.99 -15.77 25.34
CA ALA A 81 18.82 -15.12 26.63
C ALA A 81 17.33 -14.78 26.88
N PRO A 82 16.87 -14.65 28.15
CA PRO A 82 15.44 -14.47 28.48
C PRO A 82 14.78 -13.19 27.92
N HIS A 83 15.56 -12.16 27.62
CA HIS A 83 15.08 -10.87 27.12
C HIS A 83 15.14 -10.75 25.58
N LEU A 84 15.57 -11.81 24.90
CA LEU A 84 15.73 -11.86 23.46
C LEU A 84 14.67 -12.79 22.85
N LEU A 85 14.31 -12.51 21.60
CA LEU A 85 13.52 -13.41 20.77
C LEU A 85 14.44 -13.97 19.70
N ALA A 86 14.43 -15.29 19.51
CA ALA A 86 15.17 -15.95 18.44
C ALA A 86 14.19 -16.57 17.44
N PHE A 87 14.53 -16.47 16.17
CA PHE A 87 13.73 -16.96 15.07
C PHE A 87 14.60 -17.69 14.08
N ARG A 88 14.06 -18.76 13.49
CA ARG A 88 14.70 -19.52 12.42
C ARG A 88 13.80 -19.48 11.19
N HIS A 89 14.38 -19.18 10.03
CA HIS A 89 13.66 -19.19 8.78
C HIS A 89 13.25 -20.63 8.45
N ALA A 90 11.95 -20.89 8.42
CA ALA A 90 11.37 -22.20 8.22
C ALA A 90 10.06 -22.02 7.44
N PRO A 91 10.15 -21.82 6.11
CA PRO A 91 9.00 -21.50 5.26
C PRO A 91 7.98 -22.67 5.13
N ALA A 92 8.27 -23.82 5.74
CA ALA A 92 7.46 -25.01 5.62
C ALA A 92 6.10 -24.88 6.32
N ALA A 93 5.04 -24.98 5.51
CA ALA A 93 3.68 -25.40 5.84
C ALA A 93 2.92 -24.60 6.90
N VAL A 94 3.07 -23.28 6.94
CA VAL A 94 2.03 -22.45 7.58
C VAL A 94 0.75 -22.62 6.76
N ARG A 95 -0.31 -23.13 7.40
CA ARG A 95 -1.62 -23.25 6.76
C ARG A 95 -2.06 -21.87 6.31
N GLN A 96 -2.18 -21.68 5.00
CA GLN A 96 -2.68 -20.43 4.45
C GLN A 96 -4.18 -20.32 4.78
N PRO A 97 -4.63 -19.17 5.32
CA PRO A 97 -6.05 -18.95 5.50
C PRO A 97 -6.75 -18.97 4.14
N VAL A 98 -7.80 -19.77 4.03
CA VAL A 98 -8.67 -19.78 2.84
C VAL A 98 -9.50 -18.51 2.88
N HIS A 99 -9.36 -17.68 1.85
CA HIS A 99 -10.12 -16.45 1.69
C HIS A 99 -11.28 -16.69 0.71
N ARG A 100 -12.38 -15.94 0.88
CA ARG A 100 -13.40 -15.87 -0.16
C ARG A 100 -12.90 -14.95 -1.28
N GLY A 101 -12.61 -15.54 -2.43
CA GLY A 101 -12.09 -14.83 -3.59
C GLY A 101 -13.15 -14.05 -4.36
N ASP A 102 -12.69 -13.35 -5.40
CA ASP A 102 -13.55 -12.77 -6.41
C ASP A 102 -13.81 -13.81 -7.50
N ASP A 103 -15.08 -14.17 -7.71
CA ASP A 103 -15.52 -15.16 -8.70
C ASP A 103 -15.05 -14.80 -10.13
N GLN A 104 -14.79 -13.52 -10.42
CA GLN A 104 -14.28 -13.05 -11.71
C GLN A 104 -12.76 -13.10 -11.83
N ALA A 105 -12.02 -13.31 -10.74
CA ALA A 105 -10.57 -13.26 -10.74
C ALA A 105 -9.92 -14.29 -11.69
N PRO A 106 -10.36 -15.56 -11.77
CA PRO A 106 -9.79 -16.52 -12.72
C PRO A 106 -9.91 -16.05 -14.19
N ALA A 107 -11.07 -15.51 -14.57
CA ALA A 107 -11.29 -15.01 -15.93
C ALA A 107 -10.42 -13.78 -16.24
N ARG A 108 -10.22 -12.88 -15.27
CA ARG A 108 -9.31 -11.73 -15.42
C ARG A 108 -7.85 -12.17 -15.55
N VAL A 109 -7.40 -13.12 -14.74
CA VAL A 109 -6.03 -13.66 -14.83
C VAL A 109 -5.82 -14.34 -16.18
N ALA A 110 -6.77 -15.13 -16.66
CA ALA A 110 -6.71 -15.72 -17.99
C ALA A 110 -6.59 -14.66 -19.10
N ALA A 111 -7.35 -13.57 -19.00
CA ALA A 111 -7.28 -12.46 -19.95
C ALA A 111 -5.93 -11.71 -19.87
N GLU A 112 -5.37 -11.50 -18.68
CA GLU A 112 -4.05 -10.89 -18.49
C GLU A 112 -2.93 -11.78 -19.05
N LEU A 113 -2.96 -13.09 -18.77
CA LEU A 113 -2.01 -14.05 -19.33
C LEU A 113 -2.16 -14.17 -20.86
N THR A 114 -3.35 -14.04 -21.42
CA THR A 114 -3.52 -14.08 -22.89
C THR A 114 -3.02 -12.79 -23.55
N SER A 115 -3.33 -11.63 -22.96
CA SER A 115 -3.04 -10.32 -23.57
C SER A 115 -1.61 -9.84 -23.33
N ARG A 116 -1.07 -10.11 -22.15
CA ARG A 116 0.26 -9.67 -21.72
C ARG A 116 1.23 -10.82 -21.53
N GLY A 117 0.78 -12.05 -21.35
CA GLY A 117 1.61 -13.23 -21.03
C GLY A 117 2.24 -13.23 -19.64
N PHE A 118 1.91 -12.25 -18.80
CA PHE A 118 2.17 -12.29 -17.36
C PHE A 118 1.03 -11.65 -16.58
N ALA A 119 0.93 -12.02 -15.31
CA ALA A 119 -0.02 -11.46 -14.35
C ALA A 119 0.63 -11.38 -12.96
N TRP A 120 0.27 -10.35 -12.20
CA TRP A 120 0.54 -10.25 -10.78
C TRP A 120 -0.75 -10.51 -10.01
N LEU A 121 -0.69 -11.45 -9.07
CA LEU A 121 -1.86 -11.77 -8.26
C LEU A 121 -1.47 -12.22 -6.85
N THR A 122 -2.44 -12.20 -5.96
CA THR A 122 -2.34 -12.79 -4.62
C THR A 122 -3.30 -13.97 -4.50
N PRO A 123 -2.99 -15.01 -3.71
CA PRO A 123 -3.92 -16.11 -3.46
C PRO A 123 -5.30 -15.65 -2.97
N SER A 124 -5.34 -14.57 -2.17
CA SER A 124 -6.60 -13.99 -1.68
C SER A 124 -7.54 -13.49 -2.79
N GLU A 125 -7.01 -13.03 -3.93
CA GLU A 125 -7.83 -12.55 -5.05
C GLU A 125 -8.56 -13.69 -5.75
N ILE A 126 -7.91 -14.86 -5.83
CA ILE A 126 -8.48 -16.09 -6.39
C ILE A 126 -9.37 -16.82 -5.36
N GLY A 127 -9.24 -16.47 -4.07
CA GLY A 127 -9.95 -17.16 -3.00
C GLY A 127 -9.38 -18.52 -2.67
N GLY A 128 -8.06 -18.67 -2.86
CA GLY A 128 -7.38 -19.94 -2.70
C GLY A 128 -6.01 -19.80 -2.05
N THR A 129 -5.24 -20.86 -2.19
CA THR A 129 -3.85 -21.01 -1.77
C THR A 129 -2.90 -20.77 -2.94
N VAL A 130 -1.60 -20.72 -2.64
CA VAL A 130 -0.56 -20.70 -3.69
C VAL A 130 -0.65 -21.92 -4.61
N ALA A 131 -1.10 -23.08 -4.11
CA ALA A 131 -1.31 -24.27 -4.92
C ALA A 131 -2.44 -24.08 -5.95
N ASP A 132 -3.53 -23.41 -5.55
CA ASP A 132 -4.64 -23.09 -6.46
C ASP A 132 -4.20 -22.10 -7.55
N VAL A 133 -3.40 -21.09 -7.18
CA VAL A 133 -2.77 -20.17 -8.15
C VAL A 133 -1.85 -20.93 -9.10
N THR A 134 -1.08 -21.89 -8.59
CA THR A 134 -0.19 -22.73 -9.41
C THR A 134 -0.97 -23.56 -10.41
N ALA A 135 -2.06 -24.19 -9.96
CA ALA A 135 -2.94 -24.98 -10.82
C ALA A 135 -3.60 -24.10 -11.91
N LEU A 136 -4.08 -22.92 -11.55
CA LEU A 136 -4.64 -21.95 -12.49
C LEU A 136 -3.59 -21.50 -13.51
N ALA A 137 -2.37 -21.17 -13.07
CA ALA A 137 -1.27 -20.79 -13.94
C ALA A 137 -0.93 -21.92 -14.93
N ALA A 138 -0.79 -23.15 -14.43
CA ALA A 138 -0.46 -24.32 -15.25
C ALA A 138 -1.54 -24.60 -16.31
N HIS A 139 -2.82 -24.42 -15.97
CA HIS A 139 -3.92 -24.53 -16.93
C HIS A 139 -3.79 -23.59 -18.13
N HIS A 140 -3.18 -22.42 -17.93
CA HIS A 140 -2.92 -21.42 -18.97
C HIS A 140 -1.49 -21.48 -19.53
N GLY A 141 -0.75 -22.57 -19.31
CA GLY A 141 0.64 -22.71 -19.78
C GLY A 141 1.62 -21.72 -19.14
N ALA A 142 1.25 -21.16 -17.98
CA ALA A 142 2.06 -20.24 -17.21
C ALA A 142 2.63 -20.92 -15.96
N GLN A 143 3.61 -20.29 -15.33
CA GLN A 143 4.22 -20.73 -14.08
C GLN A 143 4.48 -19.56 -13.15
N ILE A 144 4.58 -19.84 -11.85
CA ILE A 144 5.00 -18.86 -10.85
C ILE A 144 6.51 -18.68 -10.95
N LEU A 145 6.96 -17.47 -11.26
CA LEU A 145 8.39 -17.15 -11.40
C LEU A 145 9.00 -16.50 -10.15
N ARG A 146 8.19 -15.74 -9.43
CA ARG A 146 8.62 -14.96 -8.26
C ARG A 146 7.50 -14.89 -7.23
N GLN A 147 7.91 -14.79 -5.97
CA GLN A 147 7.04 -14.66 -4.82
C GLN A 147 7.57 -13.57 -3.90
N TYR A 148 6.73 -12.59 -3.54
CA TYR A 148 7.11 -11.44 -2.72
C TYR A 148 6.17 -11.24 -1.54
N GLY A 149 6.72 -10.67 -0.47
CA GLY A 149 5.97 -10.10 0.64
C GLY A 149 5.56 -11.08 1.72
N ASP A 150 4.27 -11.04 2.07
CA ASP A 150 3.71 -11.84 3.15
C ASP A 150 3.57 -13.30 2.75
N HIS A 151 4.18 -14.21 3.51
CA HIS A 151 4.12 -15.64 3.23
C HIS A 151 2.70 -16.23 3.37
N LEU A 152 1.79 -15.54 4.07
CA LEU A 152 0.38 -15.94 4.20
C LEU A 152 -0.46 -15.55 2.98
N ASN A 153 -0.10 -14.45 2.31
CA ASN A 153 -0.79 -13.96 1.12
C ASN A 153 0.21 -13.26 0.19
N PRO A 154 1.11 -14.04 -0.43
CA PRO A 154 2.20 -13.47 -1.18
C PRO A 154 1.72 -12.83 -2.49
N LEU A 155 2.47 -11.84 -2.94
CA LEU A 155 2.36 -11.31 -4.29
C LEU A 155 3.13 -12.24 -5.23
N LEU A 156 2.43 -12.85 -6.17
CA LEU A 156 2.96 -13.84 -7.10
C LEU A 156 3.08 -13.23 -8.50
N LEU A 157 4.24 -13.41 -9.12
CA LEU A 157 4.42 -13.17 -10.55
C LEU A 157 4.18 -14.48 -11.30
N VAL A 158 3.15 -14.51 -12.13
CA VAL A 158 2.84 -15.61 -13.04
C VAL A 158 3.16 -15.18 -14.46
N SER A 159 3.86 -16.03 -15.22
CA SER A 159 4.27 -15.71 -16.60
C SER A 159 4.29 -16.96 -17.49
N THR A 160 4.01 -16.79 -18.78
CA THR A 160 4.10 -17.83 -19.81
C THR A 160 5.52 -17.96 -20.39
N TRP A 161 6.42 -17.01 -20.11
CA TRP A 161 7.82 -17.05 -20.51
C TRP A 161 8.75 -16.76 -19.32
N GLN A 162 10.04 -17.07 -19.47
CA GLN A 162 11.05 -16.80 -18.45
C GLN A 162 11.40 -15.31 -18.39
N VAL A 163 11.23 -14.69 -17.24
CA VAL A 163 11.55 -13.28 -17.00
C VAL A 163 12.91 -13.19 -16.34
N GLY A 164 13.88 -12.57 -17.04
CA GLY A 164 15.23 -12.39 -16.52
C GLY A 164 15.27 -11.29 -15.46
N SER A 165 14.73 -10.13 -15.82
CA SER A 165 14.60 -8.96 -14.94
C SER A 165 13.18 -8.44 -14.88
N LEU A 166 12.76 -7.92 -13.72
CA LEU A 166 11.48 -7.23 -13.56
C LEU A 166 11.31 -6.01 -14.47
N VAL A 167 12.42 -5.42 -14.96
CA VAL A 167 12.38 -4.33 -15.95
C VAL A 167 11.70 -4.75 -17.26
N GLU A 168 11.81 -6.03 -17.63
CA GLU A 168 11.21 -6.59 -18.85
C GLU A 168 9.67 -6.57 -18.81
N LEU A 169 9.09 -6.59 -17.59
CA LEU A 169 7.64 -6.55 -17.38
C LEU A 169 7.05 -5.15 -17.52
N VAL A 170 7.89 -4.12 -17.65
CA VAL A 170 7.45 -2.75 -17.89
C VAL A 170 7.52 -2.48 -19.40
N PRO A 171 6.36 -2.30 -20.07
CA PRO A 171 6.34 -2.00 -21.50
C PRO A 171 7.20 -0.77 -21.82
N GLU A 172 7.92 -0.78 -22.94
CA GLU A 172 8.87 0.30 -23.27
C GLU A 172 8.19 1.66 -23.39
N THR A 173 6.97 1.68 -23.94
CA THR A 173 6.09 2.86 -24.07
C THR A 173 5.77 3.52 -22.73
N ASP A 174 5.98 2.78 -21.64
CA ASP A 174 5.52 3.06 -20.30
C ASP A 174 6.67 3.28 -19.31
N ARG A 175 7.93 3.20 -19.78
CA ARG A 175 9.15 3.42 -18.99
C ARG A 175 9.42 4.89 -18.65
N ALA A 176 8.69 5.83 -19.27
CA ALA A 176 8.79 7.23 -18.89
C ALA A 176 8.37 7.38 -17.42
N PRO A 177 9.16 8.06 -16.57
CA PRO A 177 8.84 8.21 -15.16
C PRO A 177 7.47 8.89 -15.05
N LEU A 178 6.54 8.21 -14.38
CA LEU A 178 5.25 8.77 -14.01
C LEU A 178 5.54 10.00 -13.16
N ARG A 179 5.54 11.20 -13.77
CA ARG A 179 5.62 12.46 -13.03
C ARG A 179 4.41 12.50 -12.10
N SER A 180 4.59 12.04 -10.86
CA SER A 180 3.55 11.93 -9.82
C SER A 180 2.72 13.21 -9.66
N ARG A 181 3.31 14.36 -10.02
CA ARG A 181 2.65 15.66 -10.13
C ARG A 181 1.44 15.70 -11.07
N THR A 182 1.50 15.15 -12.28
CA THR A 182 0.37 15.28 -13.24
C THR A 182 -0.85 14.48 -12.80
N ARG A 183 -0.67 13.38 -12.07
CA ARG A 183 -1.77 12.56 -11.54
C ARG A 183 -2.40 13.12 -10.27
N ILE A 184 -1.57 13.69 -9.37
CA ILE A 184 -2.06 14.44 -8.21
C ILE A 184 -2.79 15.71 -8.68
N LEU A 185 -2.32 16.36 -9.75
CA LEU A 185 -2.99 17.52 -10.35
C LEU A 185 -4.29 17.16 -11.08
N THR A 186 -4.39 15.98 -11.72
CA THR A 186 -5.63 15.57 -12.38
C THR A 186 -6.67 15.07 -11.37
N ARG A 187 -6.31 14.19 -10.42
CA ARG A 187 -7.26 13.76 -9.35
C ARG A 187 -7.57 14.90 -8.38
N GLY A 188 -6.55 15.64 -7.97
CA GLY A 188 -6.71 16.83 -7.11
C GLY A 188 -7.43 17.97 -7.83
N GLY A 189 -7.20 18.15 -9.13
CA GLY A 189 -7.88 19.17 -9.94
C GLY A 189 -9.35 18.85 -10.19
N ILE A 190 -9.70 17.58 -10.41
CA ILE A 190 -11.10 17.15 -10.51
C ILE A 190 -11.83 17.35 -9.17
N ASN A 191 -11.22 16.89 -8.06
CA ASN A 191 -11.82 17.06 -6.74
C ASN A 191 -11.89 18.53 -6.30
N LEU A 192 -10.87 19.33 -6.63
CA LEU A 192 -10.86 20.77 -6.36
C LEU A 192 -11.92 21.48 -7.20
N GLY A 193 -12.06 21.13 -8.48
CA GLY A 193 -13.12 21.65 -9.35
C GLY A 193 -14.51 21.34 -8.82
N ALA A 194 -14.75 20.09 -8.39
CA ALA A 194 -16.00 19.68 -7.76
C ALA A 194 -16.27 20.43 -6.44
N THR A 195 -15.24 20.61 -5.61
CA THR A 195 -15.32 21.35 -4.34
C THR A 195 -15.65 22.83 -4.57
N VAL A 196 -14.99 23.47 -5.53
CA VAL A 196 -15.22 24.88 -5.90
C VAL A 196 -16.63 25.04 -6.48
N ALA A 197 -17.07 24.15 -7.37
CA ALA A 197 -18.43 24.18 -7.91
C ALA A 197 -19.48 24.04 -6.80
N THR A 198 -19.24 23.14 -5.85
CA THR A 198 -20.13 22.95 -4.68
C THR A 198 -20.17 24.20 -3.81
N ALA A 199 -19.02 24.83 -3.54
CA ALA A 199 -18.93 26.07 -2.77
C ALA A 199 -19.65 27.24 -3.46
N VAL A 200 -19.53 27.37 -4.79
CA VAL A 200 -20.25 28.38 -5.57
C VAL A 200 -21.76 28.15 -5.50
N ILE A 201 -22.22 26.90 -5.66
CA ILE A 201 -23.65 26.55 -5.57
C ILE A 201 -24.22 26.85 -4.18
N ILE A 202 -23.48 26.54 -3.12
CA ILE A 202 -23.87 26.88 -1.74
C ILE A 202 -23.96 28.40 -1.57
N THR A 203 -22.98 29.14 -2.08
CA THR A 203 -22.94 30.61 -1.95
C THR A 203 -24.10 31.27 -2.70
N VAL A 204 -24.37 30.85 -3.93
CA VAL A 204 -25.50 31.36 -4.74
C VAL A 204 -26.85 30.96 -4.14
N GLY A 205 -26.98 29.73 -3.64
CA GLY A 205 -28.19 29.24 -3.00
C GLY A 205 -28.50 29.94 -1.66
N LEU A 206 -27.48 30.35 -0.91
CA LEU A 206 -27.67 31.11 0.34
C LEU A 206 -28.11 32.56 0.09
N MET A 207 -27.75 33.13 -1.08
CA MET A 207 -28.14 34.50 -1.44
C MET A 207 -29.54 34.61 -2.06
N ALA A 208 -30.11 33.50 -2.54
CA ALA A 208 -31.47 33.47 -3.06
C ALA A 208 -32.47 33.15 -1.94
N SER A 209 -33.53 33.95 -1.78
CA SER A 209 -34.60 33.75 -0.80
C SER A 209 -35.35 32.41 -0.93
N SER A 210 -35.20 31.73 -2.08
CA SER A 210 -35.72 30.39 -2.39
C SER A 210 -34.64 29.32 -2.52
N GLY A 211 -33.36 29.66 -2.31
CA GLY A 211 -32.22 28.82 -2.72
C GLY A 211 -31.91 27.63 -1.79
N MET A 212 -32.64 27.47 -0.69
CA MET A 212 -32.54 26.29 0.19
C MET A 212 -32.82 24.99 -0.57
N TRP A 213 -33.79 24.99 -1.49
CA TRP A 213 -34.13 23.81 -2.31
C TRP A 213 -33.06 23.46 -3.35
N ILE A 214 -32.36 24.47 -3.87
CA ILE A 214 -31.25 24.30 -4.82
C ILE A 214 -30.06 23.64 -4.10
N ILE A 215 -29.73 24.11 -2.89
CA ILE A 215 -28.66 23.52 -2.07
C ILE A 215 -29.01 22.07 -1.72
N LEU A 216 -30.25 21.82 -1.27
CA LEU A 216 -30.69 20.51 -0.83
C LEU A 216 -30.67 19.45 -1.95
N THR A 217 -30.86 19.86 -3.21
CA THR A 217 -30.93 18.94 -4.36
C THR A 217 -29.60 18.82 -5.11
N MET A 218 -28.86 19.91 -5.31
CA MET A 218 -27.63 19.90 -6.11
C MET A 218 -26.43 19.31 -5.37
N VAL A 219 -26.29 19.57 -4.06
CA VAL A 219 -25.14 19.07 -3.30
C VAL A 219 -25.10 17.53 -3.24
N PRO A 220 -26.22 16.82 -2.95
CA PRO A 220 -26.22 15.36 -2.97
C PRO A 220 -25.96 14.78 -4.36
N VAL A 221 -26.48 15.39 -5.43
CA VAL A 221 -26.28 14.91 -6.81
C VAL A 221 -24.81 15.03 -7.21
N LEU A 222 -24.16 16.15 -6.92
CA LEU A 222 -22.73 16.32 -7.18
C LEU A 222 -21.87 15.35 -6.36
N TYR A 223 -22.24 15.14 -5.10
CA TYR A 223 -21.55 14.18 -4.24
C TYR A 223 -21.71 12.74 -4.75
N LEU A 224 -22.91 12.35 -5.19
CA LEU A 224 -23.17 11.03 -5.78
C LEU A 224 -22.43 10.84 -7.10
N ALA A 225 -22.35 11.88 -7.94
CA ALA A 225 -21.59 11.82 -9.19
C ALA A 225 -20.09 11.63 -8.93
N ASP A 226 -19.52 12.39 -7.99
CA ASP A 226 -18.10 12.25 -7.60
C ASP A 226 -17.82 10.87 -6.98
N LEU A 227 -18.71 10.40 -6.10
CA LEU A 227 -18.65 9.06 -5.54
C LEU A 227 -18.69 7.98 -6.63
N THR A 228 -19.55 8.13 -7.65
CA THR A 228 -19.68 7.17 -8.75
C THR A 228 -18.40 7.10 -9.58
N VAL A 229 -17.82 8.25 -9.93
CA VAL A 229 -16.53 8.32 -10.64
C VAL A 229 -15.43 7.69 -9.78
N PHE A 230 -15.37 8.03 -8.50
CA PHE A 230 -14.39 7.45 -7.56
C PHE A 230 -14.51 5.92 -7.49
N LEU A 231 -15.72 5.39 -7.37
CA LEU A 231 -15.98 3.95 -7.30
C LEU A 231 -15.60 3.23 -8.62
N LEU A 232 -15.99 3.77 -9.78
CA LEU A 232 -15.69 3.18 -11.08
C LEU A 232 -14.18 3.13 -11.38
N PHE A 233 -13.44 4.20 -11.06
CA PHE A 233 -11.99 4.22 -11.24
C PHE A 233 -11.25 3.39 -10.19
N SER A 234 -11.77 3.30 -8.96
CA SER A 234 -11.17 2.48 -7.91
C SER A 234 -11.33 0.98 -8.15
N ALA A 235 -12.40 0.57 -8.83
CA ALA A 235 -12.71 -0.84 -9.11
C ALA A 235 -11.87 -1.44 -10.27
N ARG A 236 -11.23 -0.60 -11.11
CA ARG A 236 -10.52 -1.07 -12.32
C ARG A 236 -9.03 -1.34 -12.17
N ASP A 237 -8.41 -0.91 -11.08
CA ASP A 237 -6.96 -1.08 -10.90
C ASP A 237 -6.63 -2.54 -10.52
N SER A 238 -6.30 -3.39 -11.50
CA SER A 238 -5.86 -4.77 -11.24
C SER A 238 -4.53 -4.81 -10.47
N THR A 239 -4.23 -5.91 -9.78
CA THR A 239 -2.95 -6.06 -9.06
C THR A 239 -1.77 -6.01 -10.02
N THR A 240 -1.92 -6.56 -11.24
CA THR A 240 -0.97 -6.39 -12.34
C THR A 240 -0.70 -4.94 -12.66
N GLU A 241 -1.72 -4.10 -12.85
CA GLU A 241 -1.51 -2.67 -13.13
C GLU A 241 -0.90 -1.90 -11.96
N ARG A 242 -1.26 -2.25 -10.73
CA ARG A 242 -0.69 -1.66 -9.52
C ARG A 242 0.79 -2.01 -9.39
N THR A 243 1.15 -3.27 -9.55
CA THR A 243 2.54 -3.73 -9.45
C THR A 243 3.38 -3.22 -10.62
N THR A 244 2.90 -3.30 -11.87
CA THR A 244 3.64 -2.73 -13.02
C THR A 244 3.88 -1.23 -12.86
N ARG A 245 2.95 -0.48 -12.25
CA ARG A 245 3.22 0.93 -11.90
C ARG A 245 4.28 1.08 -10.83
N LEU A 246 4.30 0.21 -9.82
CA LEU A 246 5.34 0.20 -8.80
C LEU A 246 6.72 -0.03 -9.42
N LEU A 247 6.84 -1.00 -10.34
CA LEU A 247 8.10 -1.31 -11.02
C LEU A 247 8.70 -0.08 -11.73
N ARG A 248 7.85 0.79 -12.31
CA ARG A 248 8.28 2.03 -13.00
C ARG A 248 8.95 3.05 -12.08
N GLU A 249 8.72 2.99 -10.77
CA GLU A 249 9.36 3.93 -9.84
C GLU A 249 10.85 3.63 -9.65
N PHE A 250 11.28 2.39 -9.92
CA PHE A 250 12.66 1.92 -9.81
C PHE A 250 13.46 2.14 -11.10
N ASP A 251 13.68 3.42 -11.41
CA ASP A 251 14.30 3.92 -12.64
C ASP A 251 15.83 4.22 -12.53
N GLY A 252 16.46 3.83 -11.42
CA GLY A 252 17.89 4.10 -11.18
C GLY A 252 18.18 5.37 -10.37
N ARG A 253 17.16 6.12 -9.94
CA ARG A 253 17.34 7.32 -9.11
C ARG A 253 18.00 6.99 -7.77
N SER A 254 18.81 7.91 -7.26
CA SER A 254 19.48 7.75 -5.95
C SER A 254 18.53 7.68 -4.76
N LYS A 255 17.29 8.17 -4.90
CA LYS A 255 16.24 8.13 -3.87
C LYS A 255 14.87 7.99 -4.51
N ILE A 256 14.06 7.05 -4.02
CA ILE A 256 12.72 6.78 -4.55
C ILE A 256 11.69 6.84 -3.42
N PRO A 257 10.85 7.89 -3.37
CA PRO A 257 9.73 7.96 -2.45
C PRO A 257 8.49 7.25 -3.02
N ILE A 258 8.03 6.20 -2.35
CA ILE A 258 6.87 5.37 -2.74
C ILE A 258 5.76 5.54 -1.71
N VAL A 259 4.63 6.10 -2.11
CA VAL A 259 3.46 6.27 -1.24
C VAL A 259 2.57 5.02 -1.30
N LYS A 260 2.58 4.19 -0.25
CA LYS A 260 1.95 2.84 -0.22
C LYS A 260 0.48 2.83 -0.66
N ARG A 261 -0.38 3.74 -0.18
CA ARG A 261 -1.80 3.84 -0.60
C ARG A 261 -2.03 3.92 -2.11
N HIS A 262 -1.07 4.45 -2.88
CA HIS A 262 -1.25 4.58 -4.33
C HIS A 262 -1.16 3.22 -5.05
N TYR A 263 -0.47 2.26 -4.43
CA TYR A 263 -0.24 0.94 -4.99
C TYR A 263 -1.16 -0.11 -4.39
N ARG A 264 -1.69 0.09 -3.17
CA ARG A 264 -2.55 -0.91 -2.47
C ARG A 264 -1.91 -2.31 -2.46
N LEU A 265 -0.59 -2.36 -2.31
CA LEU A 265 0.19 -3.59 -2.16
C LEU A 265 0.62 -3.73 -0.70
N ASP A 266 0.82 -4.98 -0.26
CA ASP A 266 1.40 -5.22 1.06
C ASP A 266 2.80 -4.61 1.12
N ARG A 267 3.18 -4.09 2.30
CA ARG A 267 4.46 -3.40 2.44
C ARG A 267 5.62 -4.35 2.18
N LEU A 268 5.53 -5.59 2.68
CA LEU A 268 6.61 -6.56 2.53
C LEU A 268 6.84 -6.85 1.05
N ALA A 269 5.78 -6.90 0.24
CA ALA A 269 5.91 -7.06 -1.20
C ALA A 269 6.66 -5.88 -1.85
N ILE A 270 6.36 -4.65 -1.42
CA ILE A 270 7.09 -3.46 -1.91
C ILE A 270 8.57 -3.52 -1.51
N LEU A 271 8.88 -3.94 -0.28
CA LEU A 271 10.27 -4.08 0.20
C LEU A 271 11.03 -5.11 -0.62
N ASP A 272 10.43 -6.27 -0.88
CA ASP A 272 11.11 -7.36 -1.60
C ASP A 272 11.27 -7.01 -3.08
N VAL A 273 10.27 -6.37 -3.71
CA VAL A 273 10.39 -5.84 -5.07
C VAL A 273 11.52 -4.80 -5.14
N ALA A 274 11.59 -3.86 -4.19
CA ALA A 274 12.66 -2.88 -4.13
C ALA A 274 14.04 -3.54 -4.01
N ALA A 275 14.15 -4.57 -3.16
CA ALA A 275 15.37 -5.32 -2.97
C ALA A 275 15.84 -6.03 -4.26
N GLU A 276 14.91 -6.53 -5.10
CA GLU A 276 15.25 -7.12 -6.40
C GLU A 276 15.82 -6.09 -7.39
N PHE A 277 15.40 -4.83 -7.30
CA PHE A 277 16.02 -3.72 -8.04
C PHE A 277 17.33 -3.20 -7.41
N GLY A 278 17.82 -3.85 -6.34
CA GLY A 278 19.04 -3.42 -5.65
C GLY A 278 18.85 -2.20 -4.75
N TYR A 279 17.62 -1.91 -4.32
CA TYR A 279 17.34 -0.83 -3.38
C TYR A 279 17.13 -1.35 -1.96
N GLU A 280 17.45 -0.50 -0.98
CA GLU A 280 17.19 -0.74 0.44
C GLU A 280 16.33 0.38 1.03
N TYR A 281 15.61 0.06 2.10
CA TYR A 281 14.73 1.01 2.78
C TYR A 281 15.55 1.99 3.63
N SER A 282 15.40 3.30 3.37
CA SER A 282 16.17 4.35 4.04
C SER A 282 15.49 4.84 5.31
N LYS A 283 16.16 4.64 6.45
CA LYS A 283 15.79 5.18 7.77
C LYS A 283 15.76 6.71 7.81
N PHE A 284 16.66 7.36 7.05
CA PHE A 284 17.09 8.72 7.32
C PHE A 284 16.10 9.79 6.86
N TRP A 285 15.36 9.52 5.80
CA TRP A 285 14.55 10.57 5.16
C TRP A 285 13.23 10.82 5.90
N ASN A 286 12.67 9.82 6.57
CA ASN A 286 11.37 9.96 7.26
C ASN A 286 11.44 10.94 8.46
N HIS A 287 12.62 11.16 9.04
CA HIS A 287 12.80 12.04 10.20
C HIS A 287 13.02 13.53 9.88
N ARG A 288 13.53 13.89 8.67
CA ARG A 288 13.99 15.27 8.38
C ARG A 288 12.93 16.23 7.82
N ARG A 289 11.70 15.78 7.56
CA ARG A 289 10.59 16.68 7.18
C ARG A 289 9.36 16.49 8.09
N PRO A 290 9.37 17.06 9.31
CA PRO A 290 8.22 17.01 10.21
C PRO A 290 6.98 17.75 9.66
N THR A 291 7.13 18.60 8.64
CA THR A 291 6.02 19.35 8.01
C THR A 291 5.30 18.57 6.90
N THR A 292 5.85 17.45 6.44
CA THR A 292 5.20 16.57 5.45
C THR A 292 4.60 15.33 6.11
N ARG A 293 3.83 15.52 7.18
CA ARG A 293 3.02 14.46 7.84
C ARG A 293 1.96 13.82 6.93
N TRP A 294 1.70 14.39 5.76
CA TRP A 294 0.85 13.80 4.72
C TRP A 294 1.43 12.52 4.07
N TYR A 295 2.65 12.12 4.46
CA TYR A 295 3.41 11.01 3.90
C TYR A 295 3.64 9.86 4.91
N GLU A 296 2.76 9.65 5.89
CA GLU A 296 2.84 8.54 6.88
C GLU A 296 2.86 7.13 6.24
N GLU A 297 2.62 7.04 4.93
CA GLU A 297 2.73 5.83 4.14
C GLU A 297 3.83 5.88 3.06
N CYS A 298 4.72 6.87 3.11
CA CYS A 298 5.81 6.97 2.16
C CYS A 298 6.99 6.11 2.62
N LEU A 299 7.32 5.13 1.79
CA LEU A 299 8.53 4.34 1.89
C LEU A 299 9.60 5.02 1.06
N VAL A 300 10.78 5.27 1.62
CA VAL A 300 11.88 5.87 0.88
C VAL A 300 12.95 4.82 0.67
N PHE A 301 13.34 4.63 -0.58
CA PHE A 301 14.34 3.67 -0.98
C PHE A 301 15.59 4.35 -1.50
N GLU A 302 16.76 3.79 -1.20
CA GLU A 302 18.06 4.22 -1.68
C GLU A 302 18.79 3.03 -2.31
N PRO A 303 19.63 3.22 -3.35
CA PRO A 303 20.43 2.14 -3.90
C PRO A 303 21.26 1.51 -2.78
N ARG A 304 21.25 0.18 -2.69
CA ARG A 304 22.10 -0.55 -1.77
C ARG A 304 23.55 -0.18 -2.11
N ALA A 305 24.26 0.37 -1.13
CA ALA A 305 25.67 0.67 -1.32
C ALA A 305 26.37 -0.60 -1.80
N ALA A 306 27.19 -0.49 -2.85
CA ALA A 306 28.00 -1.62 -3.29
C ALA A 306 28.78 -2.10 -2.07
N VAL A 307 28.44 -3.29 -1.57
CA VAL A 307 29.16 -3.88 -0.44
C VAL A 307 30.59 -4.01 -0.92
N PRO A 308 31.57 -3.32 -0.31
CA PRO A 308 32.97 -3.55 -0.68
C PRO A 308 33.23 -5.02 -0.42
N HIS A 309 33.46 -5.78 -1.49
CA HIS A 309 33.85 -7.18 -1.36
C HIS A 309 35.15 -7.21 -0.52
N PRO A 310 35.14 -7.85 0.66
CA PRO A 310 36.34 -8.03 1.45
C PRO A 310 37.35 -8.96 0.75
#